data_AF-A0A9Q3BZR4-F1
#
_entry.id   AF-A0A9Q3BZR4-F1
#
_cell.length_a   1.000
_cell.length_b   1.000
_cell.length_c   1.000
_cell.angle_alpha   90.00
_cell.angle_beta   90.00
_cell.angle_gamma   90.00
#
_symmetry.space_group_name_H-M   'P 1'
#
loop_
_entity.id
_entity.type
_entity.pdbx_description
1 polymer ?
#
loop_
_entity_poly.entity_id
_entity_poly.type
_entity_poly.pdbx_seq_one_letter_code
_entity_poly.pdbx_strand_id
1 'polypeptide(L)'
;MVERGHKQLKDALVELCGESGGKWKKYLPLVKLADRISTKRKTGSSPFELQFGQLPVLPIDIETKTFLAVEWHKISTAEELLEAIAKKLEGK
;
A
#
# COMPACT_ATOMS: atom_id res chain seq x y z
N MET A 1 16.75 -9.28 -14.22
CA MET A 1 17.48 -8.87 -13.00
C MET A 1 16.65 -9.26 -11.77
N VAL A 2 16.73 -10.53 -11.36
CA VAL A 2 15.93 -11.08 -10.24
C VAL A 2 16.70 -10.96 -8.92
N GLU A 3 17.98 -11.36 -8.92
CA GLU A 3 18.86 -11.38 -7.74
C GLU A 3 18.99 -10.03 -7.01
N ARG A 4 19.04 -8.92 -7.74
CA ARG A 4 19.18 -7.59 -7.13
C ARG A 4 17.97 -7.20 -6.27
N GLY A 5 16.76 -7.54 -6.69
CA GLY A 5 15.55 -7.28 -5.90
C GLY A 5 15.45 -8.19 -4.68
N HIS A 6 15.89 -9.44 -4.83
CA HIS A 6 15.92 -10.41 -3.72
C HIS A 6 16.84 -9.99 -2.58
N LYS A 7 17.95 -9.29 -2.87
CA LYS A 7 18.84 -8.77 -1.82
C LYS A 7 18.10 -7.89 -0.82
N GLN A 8 17.32 -6.92 -1.30
CA GLN A 8 16.60 -5.97 -0.45
C GLN A 8 15.49 -6.65 0.38
N LEU A 9 14.80 -7.62 -0.23
CA LEU A 9 13.81 -8.45 0.47
C LEU A 9 14.46 -9.28 1.58
N LYS A 10 15.61 -9.90 1.29
CA LYS A 10 16.36 -10.70 2.26
C LYS A 10 16.83 -9.82 3.42
N ASP A 11 17.42 -8.67 3.14
CA ASP A 11 17.94 -7.75 4.16
C ASP A 11 16.82 -7.29 5.10
N ALA A 12 15.66 -6.90 4.55
CA ALA A 12 14.47 -6.54 5.35
C ALA A 12 13.94 -7.72 6.19
N LEU A 13 13.99 -8.95 5.66
CA LEU A 13 13.57 -10.14 6.41
C LEU A 13 14.52 -10.47 7.56
N VAL A 14 15.82 -10.37 7.35
CA VAL A 14 16.82 -10.59 8.39
C VAL A 14 16.59 -9.62 9.55
N GLU A 15 16.40 -8.34 9.22
CA GLU A 15 16.10 -7.28 10.22
C GLU A 15 14.84 -7.60 11.04
N LEU A 16 13.74 -7.96 10.36
CA LEU A 16 12.46 -8.22 11.03
C LEU A 16 12.42 -9.54 11.81
N CYS A 17 13.19 -10.54 11.40
CA CYS A 17 13.22 -11.84 12.05
C CYS A 17 14.16 -11.87 13.27
N GLY A 18 15.08 -10.91 13.36
CA GLY A 18 16.14 -10.87 14.35
C GLY A 18 17.07 -12.09 14.24
N GLU A 19 17.90 -12.27 15.27
CA GLU A 19 19.00 -13.25 15.29
C GLU A 19 18.55 -14.70 15.06
N SER A 20 17.34 -15.06 15.51
CA SER A 20 16.83 -16.43 15.40
C SER A 20 16.40 -16.83 13.98
N GLY A 21 16.08 -15.87 13.10
CA GLY A 21 15.50 -16.14 11.77
C GLY A 21 14.14 -16.86 11.76
N GLY A 22 13.65 -17.38 12.89
CA GLY A 22 12.52 -18.31 12.95
C GLY A 22 11.17 -17.71 12.57
N LYS A 23 11.04 -16.38 12.63
CA LYS A 23 9.79 -15.66 12.32
C LYS A 23 9.61 -15.36 10.83
N TRP A 24 10.49 -15.84 9.95
CA TRP A 24 10.44 -15.51 8.51
C TRP A 24 9.11 -15.84 7.84
N LYS A 25 8.45 -16.93 8.24
CA LYS A 25 7.12 -17.29 7.71
C LYS A 25 6.07 -16.22 7.99
N LYS A 26 6.17 -15.54 9.14
CA LYS A 26 5.28 -14.44 9.54
C LYS A 26 5.56 -13.17 8.74
N TYR A 27 6.83 -12.82 8.55
CA TYR A 27 7.22 -11.54 7.94
C TYR A 27 7.32 -11.59 6.41
N LEU A 28 7.53 -12.75 5.79
CA LEU A 28 7.66 -12.88 4.34
C LEU A 28 6.47 -12.30 3.56
N PRO A 29 5.19 -12.57 3.91
CA PRO A 29 4.06 -11.94 3.23
C PRO A 29 4.04 -10.42 3.36
N LEU A 30 4.41 -9.90 4.54
CA LEU A 30 4.43 -8.46 4.83
C LEU A 30 5.51 -7.75 4.00
N VAL A 31 6.74 -8.28 3.99
CA VAL A 31 7.85 -7.73 3.21
C VAL A 31 7.55 -7.79 1.71
N LYS A 32 6.94 -8.89 1.23
CA LYS A 32 6.50 -9.00 -0.18
C LYS A 32 5.41 -8.01 -0.54
N LEU A 33 4.49 -7.70 0.36
CA LEU A 33 3.49 -6.66 0.12
C LEU A 33 4.17 -5.29 0.08
N ALA A 34 4.98 -4.97 1.08
CA ALA A 34 5.73 -3.71 1.16
C ALA A 34 6.56 -3.45 -0.10
N ASP A 35 7.27 -4.46 -0.60
CA ASP A 35 8.08 -4.34 -1.82
C ASP A 35 7.25 -4.04 -3.08
N ARG A 36 6.03 -4.59 -3.16
CA ARG A 36 5.09 -4.39 -4.29
C ARG A 36 4.41 -3.03 -4.26
N ILE A 37 4.18 -2.45 -3.08
CA ILE A 37 3.51 -1.14 -2.93
C ILE A 37 4.50 0.02 -2.81
N SER A 38 5.80 -0.25 -2.63
CA SER A 38 6.82 0.79 -2.53
C SER A 38 7.24 1.28 -3.92
N THR A 39 7.27 2.60 -4.08
CA THR A 39 7.77 3.28 -5.28
C THR A 39 9.20 2.87 -5.61
N LYS A 40 9.47 2.45 -6.86
CA LYS A 40 10.83 2.12 -7.29
C LYS A 40 11.48 3.36 -7.88
N ARG A 41 12.73 3.67 -7.45
CA ARG A 41 13.51 4.82 -7.92
C ARG A 41 13.60 4.94 -9.45
N LYS A 42 13.68 3.80 -10.16
CA LYS A 42 13.85 3.79 -11.63
C LYS A 42 12.58 4.17 -12.40
N THR A 43 11.42 3.82 -11.87
CA THR A 43 10.13 3.99 -12.55
C THR A 43 9.35 5.18 -12.00
N GLY A 44 9.66 5.62 -10.76
CA GLY A 44 8.85 6.61 -10.06
C GLY A 44 7.48 6.08 -9.63
N SER A 45 7.23 4.78 -9.77
CA SER A 45 5.96 4.12 -9.44
C SER A 45 6.21 2.78 -8.75
N SER A 46 5.26 2.32 -7.95
CA SER A 46 5.31 1.00 -7.34
C SER A 46 4.97 -0.11 -8.36
N PRO A 47 5.45 -1.35 -8.16
CA PRO A 47 5.03 -2.49 -8.98
C PRO A 47 3.51 -2.68 -9.02
N PHE A 48 2.81 -2.40 -7.92
CA PHE A 48 1.35 -2.46 -7.85
C PHE A 48 0.71 -1.45 -8.80
N GLU A 49 1.13 -0.18 -8.75
CA GLU A 49 0.61 0.86 -9.65
C GLU A 49 0.89 0.53 -11.12
N LEU A 50 2.08 0.02 -11.43
CA LEU A 50 2.42 -0.39 -12.80
C LEU A 50 1.55 -1.54 -13.32
N GLN A 51 1.11 -2.44 -12.44
CA GLN A 51 0.33 -3.61 -12.80
C GLN A 51 -1.17 -3.32 -12.90
N PHE A 52 -1.70 -2.45 -12.02
CA PHE A 52 -3.13 -2.22 -11.85
C PHE A 52 -3.59 -0.82 -12.26
N GLY A 53 -2.66 0.11 -12.50
CA GLY A 53 -2.98 1.50 -12.88
C GLY A 53 -3.59 2.33 -11.75
N GLN A 54 -3.49 1.90 -10.50
CA GLN A 54 -4.07 2.57 -9.34
C GLN A 54 -3.24 2.36 -8.07
N LEU A 55 -3.46 3.21 -7.06
CA LEU A 55 -2.87 3.05 -5.74
C LEU A 55 -3.47 1.83 -5.02
N PRO A 56 -2.67 1.09 -4.22
CA PRO A 56 -3.19 0.00 -3.40
C PRO A 56 -4.04 0.56 -2.25
N VAL A 57 -5.22 -0.02 -2.04
CA VAL A 57 -6.02 0.21 -0.83
C VAL A 57 -5.52 -0.72 0.27
N LEU A 58 -5.04 -0.15 1.38
CA LEU A 58 -4.50 -0.89 2.53
C LEU A 58 -5.56 -1.07 3.63
N PRO A 59 -5.38 -2.02 4.56
CA PRO A 59 -6.29 -2.17 5.70
C PRO A 59 -6.49 -0.87 6.50
N ILE A 60 -5.42 -0.09 6.69
CA ILE A 60 -5.50 1.20 7.37
C ILE A 60 -6.36 2.21 6.62
N ASP A 61 -6.41 2.15 5.29
CA ASP A 61 -7.28 2.99 4.48
C ASP A 61 -8.75 2.71 4.78
N ILE A 62 -9.11 1.43 4.96
CA ILE A 62 -10.46 1.00 5.29
C ILE A 62 -10.81 1.40 6.73
N GLU A 63 -9.91 1.14 7.68
CA GLU A 63 -10.11 1.44 9.11
C GLU A 63 -10.30 2.94 9.35
N THR A 64 -9.47 3.78 8.72
CA THR A 64 -9.55 5.25 8.84
C THR A 64 -10.47 5.89 7.80
N LYS A 65 -11.06 5.09 6.91
CA LYS A 65 -11.87 5.54 5.77
C LYS A 65 -11.17 6.65 4.99
N THR A 66 -9.93 6.43 4.57
CA THR A 66 -9.20 7.40 3.73
C THR A 66 -9.92 7.60 2.41
N PHE A 67 -9.48 8.61 1.65
CA PHE A 67 -10.00 8.90 0.31
C PHE A 67 -9.99 7.66 -0.63
N LEU A 68 -9.03 6.75 -0.44
CA LEU A 68 -8.89 5.52 -1.25
C LEU A 68 -9.94 4.45 -0.93
N ALA A 69 -10.49 4.46 0.28
CA ALA A 69 -11.46 3.45 0.73
C ALA A 69 -12.92 3.93 0.64
N VAL A 70 -13.18 5.14 0.16
CA VAL A 70 -14.55 5.66 -0.02
C VAL A 70 -15.21 5.02 -1.24
N GLU A 71 -16.45 4.60 -1.07
CA GLU A 71 -17.27 4.03 -2.14
C GLU A 71 -17.85 5.12 -3.05
N TRP A 72 -16.99 5.82 -3.79
CA TRP A 72 -17.36 6.96 -4.65
C TRP A 72 -18.48 6.62 -5.65
N HIS A 73 -18.59 5.37 -6.07
CA HIS A 73 -19.64 4.88 -6.98
C HIS A 73 -21.06 4.94 -6.38
N LYS A 74 -21.21 5.12 -5.07
CA LYS A 74 -22.52 5.29 -4.41
C LYS A 74 -22.99 6.73 -4.39
N ILE A 75 -22.11 7.68 -4.69
CA ILE A 75 -22.43 9.10 -4.78
C ILE A 75 -22.93 9.37 -6.19
N SER A 76 -24.14 9.93 -6.29
CA SER A 76 -24.83 10.06 -7.57
C SER A 76 -24.95 11.50 -8.05
N THR A 77 -24.83 12.47 -7.13
CA THR A 77 -24.95 13.89 -7.45
C THR A 77 -23.63 14.65 -7.21
N ALA A 78 -23.46 15.76 -7.92
CA ALA A 78 -22.29 16.62 -7.76
C ALA A 78 -22.25 17.28 -6.37
N GLU A 79 -23.42 17.64 -5.83
CA GLU A 79 -23.55 18.25 -4.49
C GLU A 79 -23.09 17.27 -3.39
N GLU A 80 -23.57 16.02 -3.44
CA GLU A 80 -23.14 14.95 -2.53
C GLU A 80 -21.62 14.70 -2.61
N LEU A 81 -21.07 14.73 -3.83
CA LEU A 81 -19.63 14.52 -4.04
C LEU A 81 -18.81 15.64 -3.39
N LEU A 82 -19.20 16.89 -3.63
CA LEU A 82 -18.51 18.05 -3.05
C LEU A 82 -18.59 18.03 -1.52
N GLU A 83 -19.76 17.70 -0.96
CA GLU A 83 -19.94 17.59 0.49
C GLU A 83 -19.08 16.47 1.08
N ALA A 84 -19.05 15.29 0.44
CA ALA A 84 -18.24 14.16 0.88
C ALA A 84 -16.73 14.46 0.85
N ILE A 85 -16.26 15.12 -0.22
CA ILE A 85 -14.86 15.55 -0.33
C ILE A 85 -14.53 16.59 0.74
N ALA A 86 -15.38 17.59 0.94
CA ALA A 86 -15.17 18.64 1.95
C ALA A 86 -15.07 18.06 3.37
N LYS A 87 -15.98 17.15 3.75
CA LYS A 87 -15.94 16.46 5.05
C LYS A 87 -14.63 15.71 5.26
N LYS A 88 -14.12 15.03 4.23
CA LYS A 88 -12.85 14.30 4.32
C LYS A 88 -11.65 15.23 4.52
N LEU A 89 -11.66 16.41 3.91
CA LEU A 89 -10.60 17.41 4.08
C LEU A 89 -10.64 18.09 5.45
N GLU A 90 -11.81 18.22 6.07
CA GLU A 90 -11.96 18.78 7.43
C GLU A 90 -11.39 17.85 8.52
N GLY A 91 -11.09 16.59 8.20
CA GLY A 91 -10.56 15.61 9.16
C GLY A 91 -11.59 15.09 10.16
N LYS A 92 -12.88 15.20 9.84
CA LYS A 92 -14.01 14.64 10.62
C LYS A 92 -14.47 13.28 10.07
#